data_AF-A0A7S4MB47-F1
#
_entry.id   AF-A0A7S4MB47-F1
#
_cell.length_a   1.000
_cell.length_b   1.000
_cell.length_c   1.000
_cell.angle_alpha   90.00
_cell.angle_beta   90.00
_cell.angle_gamma   90.00
#
_symmetry.space_group_name_H-M   'P 1'
#
loop_
_entity.id
_entity.type
_entity.pdbx_description
1 polymer ?
#
loop_
_entity_poly.entity_id
_entity_poly.type
_entity_poly.pdbx_seq_one_letter_code
_entity_poly.pdbx_strand_id
1 'polypeptide(L)'
;RNQAEAALKQTLSRFPYESNDGSPCLKTEAEQIGRHLCNLLQRKVLQAGALIDSFQLKEISYAPEIANGMLKRQQAIAIIEARQTIVQGAVDIAADAVDKLHDRGIELSNSDQAKLVTNLLTVVCSDNDAQPTVPM
;
A
#
# COMPACT_ATOMS: atom_id res chain seq x y z
N ARG A 1 33.82 -3.66 -9.87
CA ARG A 1 33.04 -3.23 -8.68
C ARG A 1 31.72 -2.55 -9.08
N ASN A 2 31.71 -1.49 -9.88
CA ASN A 2 30.46 -0.77 -10.23
C ASN A 2 29.36 -1.58 -10.95
N GLN A 3 29.70 -2.61 -11.73
CA GLN A 3 28.68 -3.34 -12.49
C GLN A 3 27.76 -4.20 -11.62
N ALA A 4 28.29 -4.74 -10.51
CA ALA A 4 27.49 -5.51 -9.58
C ALA A 4 26.54 -4.61 -8.79
N GLU A 5 27.00 -3.44 -8.38
CA GLU A 5 26.19 -2.47 -7.65
C GLU A 5 25.03 -1.91 -8.50
N ALA A 6 25.28 -1.61 -9.77
CA ALA A 6 24.24 -1.14 -10.68
C ALA A 6 23.15 -2.22 -10.92
N ALA A 7 23.57 -3.47 -11.15
CA ALA A 7 22.64 -4.59 -11.31
C ALA A 7 21.82 -4.84 -10.04
N LEU A 8 22.45 -4.71 -8.86
CA LEU A 8 21.77 -4.82 -7.57
C LEU A 8 20.70 -3.74 -7.42
N LYS A 9 21.06 -2.46 -7.59
CA LYS A 9 20.13 -1.33 -7.46
C LYS A 9 18.93 -1.46 -8.41
N GLN A 10 19.18 -1.77 -9.68
CA GLN A 10 18.12 -1.93 -10.67
C GLN A 10 17.13 -3.04 -10.32
N THR A 11 17.63 -4.16 -9.78
CA THR A 11 16.79 -5.30 -9.40
C THR A 11 16.00 -5.00 -8.13
N LEU A 12 16.64 -4.39 -7.12
CA LEU A 12 16.00 -4.07 -5.85
C LEU A 12 14.93 -2.97 -5.98
N SER A 13 15.09 -2.00 -6.89
CA SER A 13 14.09 -0.93 -7.08
C SER A 13 12.74 -1.40 -7.64
N ARG A 14 12.63 -2.64 -8.12
CA ARG A 14 11.40 -3.20 -8.71
C ARG A 14 10.52 -3.93 -7.71
N PHE A 15 11.02 -4.19 -6.50
CA PHE A 15 10.32 -4.98 -5.50
C PHE A 15 10.23 -4.21 -4.17
N PRO A 16 9.05 -4.18 -3.52
CA PRO A 16 8.94 -3.67 -2.16
C PRO A 16 9.70 -4.59 -1.19
N TYR A 17 10.17 -4.04 -0.07
CA TYR A 17 10.94 -4.80 0.92
C TYR A 17 10.12 -5.89 1.62
N GLU A 18 8.95 -5.50 2.12
CA GLU A 18 7.91 -6.37 2.64
C GLU A 18 6.58 -5.95 2.00
N SER A 19 5.69 -6.91 1.76
CA SER A 19 4.31 -6.69 1.35
C SER A 19 3.39 -7.29 2.40
N ASN A 20 2.36 -6.53 2.81
CA ASN A 20 1.30 -7.02 3.70
C ASN A 20 0.19 -7.75 2.94
N ASP A 21 0.09 -7.56 1.63
CA ASP A 21 -0.99 -8.10 0.79
C ASP A 21 -0.58 -9.40 0.06
N GLY A 22 0.50 -10.04 0.51
CA GLY A 22 1.04 -11.26 -0.11
C GLY A 22 1.68 -11.03 -1.49
N SER A 23 1.90 -9.78 -1.88
CA SER A 23 2.54 -9.44 -3.15
C SER A 23 4.04 -9.80 -3.15
N PRO A 24 4.64 -10.05 -4.34
CA PRO A 24 6.09 -10.11 -4.55
C PRO A 24 6.88 -9.10 -3.72
N CYS A 25 7.75 -9.55 -2.83
CA CYS A 25 8.62 -8.67 -2.05
C CYS A 25 10.03 -9.22 -1.93
N LEU A 26 10.99 -8.36 -1.61
CA LEU A 26 12.41 -8.72 -1.51
C LEU A 26 12.64 -9.87 -0.52
N LYS A 27 11.80 -10.00 0.52
CA LYS A 27 11.90 -11.06 1.52
C LYS A 27 11.38 -12.41 1.02
N THR A 28 10.29 -12.43 0.24
CA THR A 28 9.72 -13.67 -0.30
C THR A 28 10.42 -14.13 -1.57
N GLU A 29 11.00 -13.21 -2.34
CA GLU A 29 11.64 -13.49 -3.63
C GLU A 29 13.16 -13.46 -3.60
N ALA A 30 13.76 -13.43 -2.40
CA ALA A 30 15.21 -13.35 -2.20
C ALA A 30 15.99 -14.42 -2.99
N GLU A 31 15.49 -15.66 -3.05
CA GLU A 31 16.10 -16.73 -3.85
C GLU A 31 16.02 -16.45 -5.36
N GLN A 32 14.86 -16.00 -5.83
CA GLN A 32 14.63 -15.75 -7.26
C GLN A 32 15.49 -14.57 -7.74
N ILE A 33 15.56 -13.52 -6.93
CA ILE A 33 16.44 -12.37 -7.14
C ILE A 33 17.91 -12.81 -7.12
N GLY A 34 18.29 -13.69 -6.19
CA GLY A 34 19.65 -14.24 -6.12
C GLY A 34 20.04 -14.99 -7.39
N ARG A 35 19.18 -15.86 -7.90
CA ARG A 35 19.39 -16.55 -9.19
C ARG A 35 19.46 -15.57 -10.36
N HIS A 36 18.61 -14.54 -10.36
CA HIS A 36 18.61 -13.54 -11.42
C HIS A 36 19.93 -12.74 -11.43
N LEU A 37 20.39 -12.27 -10.27
CA LEU A 37 21.66 -11.58 -10.10
C LEU A 37 22.85 -12.46 -10.47
N CYS A 38 22.85 -13.73 -10.07
CA CYS A 38 23.88 -14.68 -10.45
C CYS A 38 24.04 -14.75 -11.97
N ASN A 39 22.93 -14.96 -12.69
CA ASN A 39 22.92 -15.01 -14.16
C ASN A 39 23.39 -13.69 -14.80
N LEU A 40 22.94 -12.57 -14.27
CA LEU A 40 23.25 -11.24 -14.80
C LEU A 40 24.74 -10.92 -14.62
N LEU A 41 25.29 -11.22 -13.44
CA LEU A 41 26.71 -11.07 -13.14
C LEU A 41 27.56 -12.07 -13.94
N GLN A 42 27.12 -13.33 -14.09
CA GLN A 42 27.85 -14.35 -14.84
C GLN A 42 28.09 -13.90 -16.29
N ARG A 43 27.08 -13.32 -16.95
CA ARG A 43 27.22 -12.77 -18.31
C ARG A 43 28.26 -11.65 -18.40
N LYS A 44 28.46 -10.91 -17.32
CA LYS A 44 29.38 -9.76 -17.27
C LYS A 44 30.81 -10.18 -17.00
N VAL A 45 31.01 -11.23 -16.20
CA VAL A 45 32.35 -11.75 -15.85
C VAL A 45 32.85 -12.84 -16.80
N LEU A 46 32.00 -13.30 -17.72
CA LEU A 46 32.32 -14.32 -18.73
C LEU A 46 33.54 -13.93 -19.59
N GLN A 47 33.67 -12.64 -19.96
CA GLN A 47 34.84 -12.13 -20.69
C GLN A 47 36.14 -12.17 -19.89
N ALA A 48 36.07 -12.21 -18.56
CA ALA A 48 37.23 -12.31 -17.68
C ALA A 48 37.56 -13.76 -17.31
N GLY A 49 36.82 -14.75 -17.82
CA GLY A 49 37.02 -16.17 -17.51
C GLY A 49 36.60 -16.59 -16.09
N ALA A 50 35.85 -15.75 -15.37
CA ALA A 50 35.41 -16.06 -14.01
C ALA A 50 34.02 -16.72 -14.00
N LEU A 51 33.80 -17.61 -13.04
CA LEU A 51 32.55 -18.33 -12.81
C LEU A 51 31.95 -17.95 -11.47
N ILE A 52 30.66 -17.64 -11.46
CA ILE A 52 29.85 -17.33 -10.29
C ILE A 52 28.98 -18.54 -10.02
N ASP A 53 29.31 -19.27 -8.97
CA ASP A 53 28.63 -20.50 -8.58
C ASP A 53 27.29 -20.22 -7.89
N SER A 54 27.27 -19.26 -6.97
CA SER A 54 26.07 -18.86 -6.25
C SER A 54 26.08 -17.39 -5.84
N PHE A 55 24.89 -16.83 -5.67
CA PHE A 55 24.68 -15.50 -5.11
C PHE A 55 23.53 -15.56 -4.10
N GLN A 56 23.83 -15.20 -2.85
CA GLN A 56 22.84 -15.18 -1.77
C GLN A 56 22.82 -13.80 -1.11
N LEU A 57 21.62 -13.21 -1.04
CA LEU A 57 21.38 -12.00 -0.25
C LEU A 57 21.43 -12.38 1.23
N LYS A 58 22.46 -11.89 1.93
CA LYS A 58 22.64 -12.15 3.37
C LYS A 58 21.80 -11.21 4.23
N GLU A 59 21.82 -9.94 3.90
CA GLU A 59 21.11 -8.90 4.63
C GLU A 59 20.72 -7.79 3.66
N ILE A 60 19.46 -7.38 3.72
CA ILE A 60 18.94 -6.22 2.98
C ILE A 60 18.70 -5.15 4.03
N SER A 61 19.78 -4.56 4.55
CA SER A 61 19.67 -3.40 5.44
C SER A 61 19.57 -2.15 4.59
N TYR A 62 18.62 -1.27 4.94
CA TYR A 62 18.59 0.06 4.36
C TYR A 62 19.85 0.83 4.74
N ALA A 63 20.35 1.64 3.81
CA ALA A 63 21.22 2.75 4.18
C ALA A 63 20.41 3.68 5.12
N PRO A 64 20.96 4.08 6.28
CA PRO A 64 20.24 4.88 7.28
C PRO A 64 19.58 6.14 6.70
N GLU A 65 20.19 6.70 5.66
CA GLU A 65 19.78 7.93 4.98
C GLU A 65 18.47 7.77 4.18
N ILE A 66 18.15 6.55 3.72
CA ILE A 66 16.97 6.25 2.88
C ILE A 66 15.85 5.60 3.69
N ALA A 67 16.18 4.94 4.81
CA ALA A 67 15.23 4.25 5.68
C ALA A 67 14.08 5.16 6.14
N ASN A 68 14.39 6.38 6.59
CA ASN A 68 13.39 7.31 7.10
C ASN A 68 12.42 7.81 6.03
N GLY A 69 12.89 8.07 4.82
CA GLY A 69 12.05 8.52 3.71
C GLY A 69 11.12 7.42 3.21
N MET A 70 11.64 6.20 3.12
CA MET A 70 10.87 5.04 2.69
C MET A 70 9.83 4.62 3.72
N LEU A 71 10.20 4.57 5.01
CA LEU A 71 9.26 4.29 6.11
C LEU A 71 8.12 5.32 6.14
N LYS A 72 8.43 6.61 6.00
CA LYS A 72 7.38 7.65 5.90
C LYS A 72 6.46 7.44 4.72
N ARG A 73 7.00 7.05 3.56
CA ARG A 73 6.20 6.77 2.36
C ARG A 73 5.30 5.55 2.56
N GLN A 74 5.81 4.48 3.15
CA GLN A 74 5.04 3.27 3.46
C GLN A 74 3.95 3.56 4.48
N GLN A 75 4.25 4.30 5.54
CA GLN A 75 3.24 4.74 6.52
C GLN A 75 2.16 5.61 5.86
N ALA A 76 2.53 6.53 4.97
CA ALA A 76 1.57 7.34 4.25
C ALA A 76 0.65 6.50 3.36
N ILE A 77 1.19 5.47 2.67
CA ILE A 77 0.40 4.53 1.87
C ILE A 77 -0.56 3.75 2.76
N ALA A 78 -0.08 3.19 3.87
CA ALA A 78 -0.92 2.44 4.82
C ALA A 78 -2.04 3.32 5.43
N ILE A 79 -1.76 4.59 5.72
CA ILE A 79 -2.78 5.54 6.19
C ILE A 79 -3.84 5.79 5.11
N ILE A 80 -3.43 5.93 3.85
CA ILE A 80 -4.36 6.11 2.74
C ILE A 80 -5.24 4.87 2.53
N GLU A 81 -4.66 3.68 2.57
CA GLU A 81 -5.40 2.41 2.44
C GLU A 81 -6.42 2.22 3.58
N ALA A 82 -6.00 2.53 4.82
CA ALA A 82 -6.91 2.53 5.96
C ALA A 82 -8.06 3.52 5.76
N ARG A 83 -7.77 4.73 5.29
CA ARG A 83 -8.79 5.76 5.00
C ARG A 83 -9.74 5.34 3.88
N GLN A 84 -9.24 4.70 2.82
CA GLN A 84 -10.10 4.18 1.76
C GLN A 84 -11.07 3.12 2.29
N THR A 85 -10.58 2.22 3.14
CA THR A 85 -11.41 1.18 3.77
C THR A 85 -12.52 1.80 4.63
N ILE A 86 -12.20 2.81 5.44
CA ILE A 86 -13.18 3.53 6.27
C ILE A 86 -14.23 4.21 5.40
N VAL A 87 -13.81 4.93 4.36
CA VAL A 87 -14.73 5.64 3.45
C VAL A 87 -15.66 4.66 2.74
N GLN A 88 -15.15 3.52 2.29
CA GLN A 88 -15.98 2.50 1.66
C GLN A 88 -17.07 2.00 2.62
N GLY A 89 -16.69 1.61 3.83
CA GLY A 89 -17.65 1.20 4.86
C GLY A 89 -18.67 2.30 5.21
N ALA A 90 -18.24 3.57 5.22
CA ALA A 90 -19.12 4.71 5.48
C ALA A 90 -20.18 4.89 4.38
N VAL A 91 -19.80 4.72 3.10
CA VAL A 91 -20.73 4.76 1.96
C VAL A 91 -21.75 3.63 2.06
N ASP A 92 -21.28 2.41 2.37
CA ASP A 92 -22.16 1.23 2.50
C ASP A 92 -23.17 1.42 3.64
N ILE A 93 -22.73 1.93 4.80
CA ILE A 93 -23.62 2.25 5.94
C ILE A 93 -24.65 3.31 5.56
N ALA A 94 -24.25 4.35 4.83
CA ALA A 94 -25.15 5.42 4.43
C ALA A 94 -26.19 4.94 3.41
N ALA A 95 -25.79 4.10 2.45
CA ALA A 95 -26.70 3.48 1.49
C ALA A 95 -27.73 2.58 2.21
N ASP A 96 -27.26 1.67 3.06
CA ASP A 96 -28.12 0.78 3.86
C ASP A 96 -29.13 1.54 4.72
N ALA A 97 -28.73 2.69 5.27
CA ALA A 97 -29.61 3.53 6.08
C ALA A 97 -30.74 4.15 5.25
N VAL A 98 -30.44 4.63 4.04
CA VAL A 98 -31.45 5.18 3.12
C VAL A 98 -32.42 4.09 2.68
N ASP A 99 -31.91 2.93 2.29
CA ASP A 99 -32.73 1.80 1.83
C ASP A 99 -33.70 1.35 2.94
N LYS A 100 -33.22 1.24 4.19
CA LYS A 100 -34.07 0.90 5.35
C LYS A 100 -35.15 1.94 5.66
N LEU A 101 -34.91 3.22 5.37
CA LEU A 101 -35.92 4.27 5.53
C LEU A 101 -36.99 4.14 4.43
N HIS A 102 -36.57 3.87 3.19
CA HIS A 102 -37.48 3.60 2.08
C HIS A 102 -38.37 2.38 2.35
N ASP A 103 -37.79 1.27 2.84
CA ASP A 103 -38.52 0.05 3.21
C ASP A 103 -39.59 0.28 4.29
N ARG A 104 -39.37 1.30 5.15
CA ARG A 104 -40.33 1.72 6.19
C ARG A 104 -41.38 2.70 5.68
N GLY A 105 -41.40 3.00 4.38
CA GLY A 105 -42.32 3.94 3.76
C GLY A 105 -41.97 5.41 4.04
N ILE A 106 -40.74 5.71 4.44
CA ILE A 106 -40.27 7.08 4.63
C ILE A 106 -39.73 7.58 3.30
N GLU A 107 -40.49 8.45 2.64
CA GLU A 107 -40.04 9.11 1.42
C GLU A 107 -39.11 10.28 1.77
N LEU A 108 -37.86 10.20 1.31
CA LEU A 108 -36.89 11.28 1.39
C LEU A 108 -36.86 12.01 0.05
N SER A 109 -36.86 13.34 0.06
CA SER A 109 -36.52 14.10 -1.13
C SER A 109 -35.03 13.89 -1.48
N ASN A 110 -34.65 14.08 -2.75
CA ASN A 110 -33.24 14.00 -3.17
C ASN A 110 -32.32 14.93 -2.34
N SER A 111 -32.86 16.07 -1.90
CA SER A 111 -32.17 17.02 -1.01
C SER A 111 -31.91 16.44 0.37
N ASP A 112 -32.89 15.76 0.96
CA ASP A 112 -32.79 15.21 2.31
C ASP A 112 -31.95 13.93 2.35
N GLN A 113 -32.02 13.12 1.30
CA GLN A 113 -31.12 11.98 1.12
C GLN A 113 -29.65 12.43 1.01
N ALA A 114 -29.37 13.48 0.21
CA ALA A 114 -28.01 14.03 0.09
C ALA A 114 -27.48 14.56 1.43
N LYS A 115 -28.33 15.22 2.23
CA LYS A 115 -27.97 15.67 3.59
C LYS A 115 -27.68 14.49 4.51
N LEU A 116 -28.53 13.46 4.50
CA LEU A 116 -28.37 12.28 5.35
C LEU A 116 -27.06 11.55 5.05
N VAL A 117 -26.78 11.28 3.78
CA VAL A 117 -25.54 10.63 3.34
C VAL A 117 -24.33 11.48 3.71
N THR A 118 -24.37 12.80 3.46
CA THR A 118 -23.28 13.72 3.82
C THR A 118 -23.02 13.73 5.32
N ASN A 119 -24.07 13.76 6.13
CA ASN A 119 -23.96 13.74 7.59
C ASN A 119 -23.37 12.41 8.07
N LEU A 120 -23.86 11.28 7.57
CA LEU A 120 -23.34 9.96 7.93
C LEU A 120 -21.88 9.78 7.52
N LEU A 121 -21.52 10.16 6.29
CA LEU A 121 -20.13 10.14 5.84
C LEU A 121 -19.24 11.04 6.70
N THR A 122 -19.74 12.22 7.08
CA THR A 122 -19.01 13.12 7.98
C THR A 122 -18.80 12.47 9.33
N VAL A 123 -19.84 11.88 9.96
CA VAL A 123 -19.71 11.23 11.27
C VAL A 123 -18.78 10.02 11.24
N VAL A 124 -18.89 9.15 10.23
CA VAL A 124 -18.11 7.91 10.15
C VAL A 124 -16.66 8.17 9.76
N CYS A 125 -16.40 9.17 8.91
CA CYS A 125 -15.04 9.50 8.47
C CYS A 125 -14.35 10.58 9.33
N SER A 126 -15.04 11.17 10.31
CA SER A 126 -14.44 12.14 11.23
C SER A 126 -13.66 11.44 12.34
N ASP A 127 -12.41 11.82 12.53
CA ASP A 127 -11.55 11.38 13.65
C ASP A 127 -11.93 12.00 15.01
N ASN A 128 -13.01 12.81 15.08
CA ASN A 128 -13.37 13.61 16.25
C ASN A 128 -14.89 13.51 16.50
N ASP A 129 -15.30 13.32 17.77
CA ASP A 129 -16.70 13.16 18.20
C ASP A 129 -17.64 14.11 17.46
N ALA A 130 -18.49 13.56 16.60
CA ALA A 130 -19.39 14.34 15.76
C ALA A 130 -20.42 15.11 16.59
N GLN A 131 -20.50 16.44 16.42
CA GLN A 131 -21.59 17.24 16.99
C GLN A 131 -22.73 17.42 15.98
N PRO A 132 -23.99 17.15 16.37
CA PRO A 132 -25.13 17.21 15.46
C PRO A 132 -25.52 18.67 15.16
N THR A 133 -25.61 19.00 13.88
CA THR A 133 -26.10 20.28 13.36
C THR A 133 -27.57 20.15 12.95
N VAL A 134 -28.48 20.09 13.92
CA VAL A 134 -29.90 20.38 13.68
C VAL A 134 -30.31 21.56 14.55
N PRO A 135 -30.86 22.64 13.98
CA PRO A 135 -31.43 23.71 14.77
C PRO A 135 -32.75 23.22 15.41
N MET A 136 -32.93 23.49 16.70
CA MET A 136 -34.21 23.35 17.43
C MET A 136 -35.29 24.23 16.81
#